data_AF-A0A1H4P2X0-F1
#
_entry.id   AF-A0A1H4P2X0-F1
#
_cell.length_a   1.000
_cell.length_b   1.000
_cell.length_c   1.000
_cell.angle_alpha   90.00
_cell.angle_beta   90.00
_cell.angle_gamma   90.00
#
_symmetry.space_group_name_H-M   'P 1'
#
loop_
_entity.id
_entity.type
_entity.pdbx_description
1 polymer ?
#
loop_
_entity_poly.entity_id
_entity_poly.type
_entity_poly.pdbx_seq_one_letter_code
_entity_poly.pdbx_strand_id
1 'polypeptide(L)'
;MKNLARSNPSPEEIDAVTAVCRSELEAAGIKPFESTVFLGGEVPSRAIGELASWGFRRAWYYWVAEGPGIPPHIAEELHAKHGNDVRVDGHCGCPSPREWHKGFAVGRYHVDTQEGLNALADTIRSVAVAASQDAKAPTAREQIPGPEKYRTPAIDQRCIVGADLERLRTAANEACDLLAERTYGSPARSPGHNARLLPERTLKTIPVPPEGQTPAARWREAGEPDPHGVRYDCDRAQLAGGDLTDDEAANAVFLDPSINNLTIAKERFRWLSRRLETADAGLAKVKQIIEDVDNRALAADGPVTPTLQEMTDEEMRKIFALASRKPEDWRPCP
;
A
#
# COMPACT_ATOMS: atom_id res chain seq x y z
N MET A 1 25.81 19.56 10.22
CA MET A 1 24.51 20.20 10.52
C MET A 1 24.03 19.70 11.88
N LYS A 2 23.40 20.53 12.72
CA LYS A 2 22.88 20.12 14.05
C LYS A 2 21.67 19.19 13.86
N ASN A 3 21.61 18.07 14.57
CA ASN A 3 20.44 17.20 14.55
C ASN A 3 19.30 17.88 15.31
N LEU A 4 18.24 18.27 14.59
CA LEU A 4 17.07 18.96 15.16
C LEU A 4 15.89 18.03 15.45
N ALA A 5 16.00 16.72 15.19
CA ALA A 5 14.92 15.74 15.30
C ALA A 5 14.30 15.64 16.70
N ARG A 6 15.05 16.05 17.74
CA ARG A 6 14.64 15.95 19.15
C ARG A 6 14.52 17.31 19.86
N SER A 7 14.68 18.40 19.12
CA SER A 7 14.51 19.76 19.64
C SER A 7 13.18 20.35 19.17
N ASN A 8 12.69 21.37 19.87
CA ASN A 8 11.72 22.32 19.32
C ASN A 8 12.52 23.48 18.70
N PRO A 9 13.00 23.36 17.45
CA PRO A 9 13.82 24.41 16.87
C PRO A 9 13.00 25.69 16.70
N SER A 10 13.67 26.83 16.84
CA SER A 10 13.03 28.11 16.53
C SER A 10 12.76 28.24 15.03
N PRO A 11 11.82 29.10 14.61
CA PRO A 11 11.60 29.38 13.18
C PRO A 11 12.90 29.77 12.44
N GLU A 12 13.78 30.53 13.08
CA GLU A 12 15.07 30.94 12.49
C GLU A 12 16.02 29.75 12.29
N GLU A 13 16.06 28.78 13.22
CA GLU A 13 16.83 27.54 13.05
C GLU A 13 16.30 26.71 11.86
N ILE A 14 14.97 26.65 11.69
CA ILE A 14 14.35 25.95 10.56
C ILE A 14 14.65 26.65 9.24
N ASP A 15 14.58 27.98 9.20
CA ASP A 15 14.88 28.76 8.00
C ASP A 15 16.36 28.61 7.61
N ALA A 16 17.27 28.57 8.59
CA ALA A 16 18.69 28.30 8.35
C ALA A 16 18.93 26.90 7.77
N VAL A 17 18.31 25.84 8.32
CA VAL A 17 18.40 24.48 7.76
C VAL A 17 17.79 24.41 6.36
N THR A 18 16.64 25.06 6.15
CA THR A 18 15.96 25.14 4.86
C THR A 18 16.85 25.81 3.81
N ALA A 19 17.57 26.87 4.16
CA ALA A 19 18.52 27.53 3.25
C ALA A 19 19.66 26.60 2.82
N VAL A 20 20.22 25.80 3.75
CA VAL A 20 21.26 24.82 3.41
C VAL A 20 20.71 23.71 2.51
N CYS A 21 19.55 23.14 2.84
CA CYS A 21 18.90 22.12 2.01
C CYS A 21 18.64 22.63 0.59
N ARG A 22 18.18 23.88 0.45
CA ARG A 22 17.97 24.51 -0.86
C ARG A 22 19.26 24.59 -1.66
N SER A 23 20.34 25.07 -1.03
CA SER A 23 21.65 25.18 -1.68
C SER A 23 22.22 23.84 -2.12
N GLU A 24 22.07 22.78 -1.32
CA GLU A 24 22.52 21.42 -1.66
C GLU A 24 21.74 20.85 -2.87
N LEU A 25 20.41 21.05 -2.92
CA LEU A 25 19.57 20.63 -4.04
C LEU A 25 19.92 21.39 -5.33
N GLU A 26 20.07 22.71 -5.24
CA GLU A 26 20.44 23.56 -6.37
C GLU A 26 21.83 23.18 -6.93
N ALA A 27 22.79 22.88 -6.05
CA ALA A 27 24.12 22.41 -6.45
C ALA A 27 24.09 21.07 -7.21
N ALA A 28 23.10 20.20 -6.93
CA ALA A 28 22.86 18.96 -7.66
C ALA A 28 22.01 19.14 -8.94
N GLY A 29 21.60 20.36 -9.25
CA GLY A 29 20.67 20.66 -10.33
C GLY A 29 19.27 20.06 -10.10
N ILE A 30 18.89 19.85 -8.84
CA ILE A 30 17.55 19.42 -8.44
C ILE A 30 16.75 20.68 -8.14
N LYS A 31 15.55 20.81 -8.72
CA LYS A 31 14.71 21.98 -8.47
C LYS A 31 14.16 21.91 -7.04
N PRO A 32 14.48 22.87 -6.15
CA PRO A 32 13.90 22.89 -4.82
C PRO A 32 12.46 23.43 -4.86
N PHE A 33 11.63 22.91 -3.98
CA PHE A 33 10.29 23.38 -3.69
C PHE A 33 10.15 23.59 -2.19
N GLU A 34 9.36 24.59 -1.80
CA GLU A 34 9.05 24.85 -0.41
C GLU A 34 7.64 24.37 -0.10
N SER A 35 7.54 23.45 0.84
CA SER A 35 6.24 23.03 1.37
C SER A 35 5.72 24.09 2.34
N THR A 36 4.44 24.43 2.20
CA THR A 36 3.72 25.29 3.16
C THR A 36 3.44 24.56 4.48
N VAL A 37 3.48 23.23 4.46
CA VAL A 37 3.28 22.36 5.63
C VAL A 37 4.61 21.73 6.02
N PHE A 38 4.93 21.72 7.31
CA PHE A 38 6.07 20.96 7.81
C PHE A 38 5.87 19.48 7.51
N LEU A 39 6.74 18.91 6.69
CA LEU A 39 6.73 17.47 6.47
C LEU A 39 7.20 16.81 7.75
N GLY A 40 6.35 15.96 8.34
CA GLY A 40 6.69 15.15 9.49
C GLY A 40 7.87 14.25 9.14
N GLY A 41 9.06 14.63 9.59
CA GLY A 41 10.31 13.97 9.28
C GLY A 41 11.35 14.33 10.32
N GLU A 42 12.49 13.62 10.28
CA GLU A 42 13.52 13.77 11.30
C GLU A 42 14.25 15.12 11.22
N VAL A 43 14.24 15.78 10.05
CA VAL A 43 14.80 17.13 9.91
C VAL A 43 13.67 18.10 9.56
N PRO A 44 13.34 19.04 10.46
CA PRO A 44 12.38 20.08 10.18
C PRO A 44 12.98 21.04 9.15
N SER A 45 12.59 20.87 7.90
CA SER A 45 12.93 21.72 6.77
C SER A 45 11.70 21.90 5.89
N ARG A 46 11.57 23.06 5.25
CA ARG A 46 10.54 23.30 4.22
C ARG A 46 10.99 22.88 2.82
N ALA A 47 12.29 22.69 2.61
CA ALA A 47 12.85 22.40 1.30
C ALA A 47 12.74 20.91 0.97
N ILE A 48 12.10 20.62 -0.16
CA ILE A 48 12.09 19.32 -0.83
C ILE A 48 12.62 19.48 -2.25
N GLY A 49 13.16 18.42 -2.82
CA GLY A 49 13.60 18.40 -4.22
C GLY A 49 12.70 17.52 -5.08
N GLU A 50 12.56 17.88 -6.36
CA GLU A 50 11.94 17.01 -7.36
C GLU A 50 12.80 16.94 -8.61
N LEU A 51 13.01 15.73 -9.15
CA LEU A 51 13.73 15.51 -10.41
C LEU A 51 13.18 14.28 -11.13
N ALA A 52 12.58 14.45 -12.32
CA ALA A 52 12.10 13.35 -13.16
C ALA A 52 11.22 12.32 -12.40
N SER A 53 10.22 12.81 -11.65
CA SER A 53 9.34 12.00 -10.79
C SER A 53 10.03 11.34 -9.59
N TRP A 54 11.25 11.75 -9.25
CA TRP A 54 11.88 11.45 -7.96
C TRP A 54 11.64 12.58 -6.97
N GLY A 55 11.26 12.22 -5.75
CA GLY A 55 11.19 13.12 -4.60
C GLY A 55 12.45 13.01 -3.74
N PHE A 56 12.95 14.15 -3.26
CA PHE A 56 14.10 14.25 -2.38
C PHE A 56 13.68 14.93 -1.08
N ARG A 57 13.94 14.26 0.04
CA ARG A 57 13.68 14.78 1.39
C ARG A 57 14.91 14.65 2.27
N ARG A 58 15.12 15.62 3.14
CA ARG A 58 16.22 15.60 4.10
C ARG A 58 15.91 14.63 5.26
N ALA A 59 16.89 13.83 5.66
CA ALA A 59 16.84 12.99 6.85
C ALA A 59 18.20 13.04 7.57
N TRP A 60 18.20 13.52 8.81
CA TRP A 60 19.40 13.82 9.60
C TRP A 60 20.45 14.63 8.82
N TYR A 61 21.53 13.99 8.38
CA TYR A 61 22.60 14.60 7.61
C TYR A 61 22.61 14.17 6.14
N TYR A 62 21.73 13.24 5.74
CA TYR A 62 21.67 12.62 4.43
C TYR A 62 20.35 12.98 3.71
N TRP A 63 20.28 12.67 2.42
CA TRP A 63 19.07 12.79 1.61
C TRP A 63 18.43 11.43 1.40
N VAL A 64 17.09 11.36 1.47
CA VAL A 64 16.31 10.21 0.99
C VAL A 64 15.72 10.58 -0.35
N ALA A 65 16.07 9.80 -1.37
CA ALA A 65 15.52 9.90 -2.72
C ALA A 65 14.58 8.72 -2.97
N GLU A 66 13.36 8.99 -3.42
CA GLU A 66 12.32 7.98 -3.72
C GLU A 66 11.70 8.25 -5.09
N GLY A 67 11.53 7.22 -5.90
CA GLY A 67 11.03 7.37 -7.27
C GLY A 67 10.75 6.06 -8.00
N PRO A 68 10.51 6.12 -9.32
CA PRO A 68 10.03 4.99 -10.14
C PRO A 68 11.01 3.82 -10.28
N GLY A 69 12.29 4.02 -9.95
CA GLY A 69 13.31 2.97 -10.01
C GLY A 69 14.42 3.22 -11.03
N ILE A 70 15.67 3.04 -10.62
CA ILE A 70 16.83 3.00 -11.53
C ILE A 70 17.04 1.54 -11.98
N PRO A 71 17.17 1.26 -13.30
CA PRO A 71 17.43 -0.09 -13.79
C PRO A 71 18.68 -0.72 -13.14
N PRO A 72 18.69 -2.04 -12.86
CA PRO A 72 19.74 -2.68 -12.06
C PRO A 72 21.16 -2.47 -12.61
N HIS A 73 21.34 -2.50 -13.92
CA HIS A 73 22.66 -2.34 -14.53
C HIS A 73 23.22 -0.92 -14.33
N ILE A 74 22.38 0.11 -14.46
CA ILE A 74 22.76 1.52 -14.21
C ILE A 74 22.98 1.74 -12.72
N ALA A 75 22.14 1.14 -11.87
CA ALA A 75 22.30 1.21 -10.42
C ALA A 75 23.64 0.59 -9.97
N GLU A 76 24.07 -0.53 -10.56
CA GLU A 76 25.37 -1.15 -10.29
C GLU A 76 26.54 -0.25 -10.69
N GLU A 77 26.44 0.46 -11.83
CA GLU A 77 27.48 1.42 -12.23
C GLU A 77 27.59 2.60 -11.26
N LEU A 78 26.45 3.12 -10.78
CA LEU A 78 26.41 4.16 -9.75
C LEU A 78 27.01 3.64 -8.44
N HIS A 79 26.63 2.43 -8.01
CA HIS A 79 27.12 1.80 -6.79
C HIS A 79 28.62 1.50 -6.84
N ALA A 80 29.15 1.06 -7.97
CA ALA A 80 30.58 0.79 -8.12
C ALA A 80 31.47 2.02 -7.86
N LYS A 81 30.94 3.24 -8.11
CA LYS A 81 31.65 4.50 -7.92
C LYS A 81 31.31 5.18 -6.59
N HIS A 82 30.04 5.18 -6.21
CA HIS A 82 29.50 5.96 -5.10
C HIS A 82 28.74 5.12 -4.07
N GLY A 83 28.91 3.79 -4.04
CA GLY A 83 28.12 2.89 -3.19
C GLY A 83 28.24 3.12 -1.69
N ASN A 84 29.32 3.77 -1.24
CA ASN A 84 29.49 4.19 0.15
C ASN A 84 28.68 5.44 0.50
N ASP A 85 28.42 6.30 -0.49
CA ASP A 85 27.74 7.58 -0.33
C ASP A 85 26.28 7.52 -0.76
N VAL A 86 25.94 6.67 -1.74
CA VAL A 86 24.61 6.47 -2.34
C VAL A 86 24.17 5.05 -2.05
N ARG A 87 23.51 4.88 -0.90
CA ARG A 87 23.17 3.58 -0.33
C ARG A 87 21.77 3.17 -0.71
N VAL A 88 21.62 1.93 -1.15
CA VAL A 88 20.33 1.32 -1.48
C VAL A 88 19.51 1.15 -0.20
N ASP A 89 18.27 1.66 -0.18
CA ASP A 89 17.35 1.60 0.97
C ASP A 89 17.92 2.08 2.32
N GLY A 90 19.04 2.81 2.30
CA GLY A 90 19.73 3.22 3.53
C GLY A 90 20.50 2.12 4.26
N HIS A 91 20.72 0.97 3.63
CA HIS A 91 21.39 -0.16 4.25
C HIS A 91 22.86 0.17 4.58
N CYS A 92 23.24 0.10 5.87
CA CYS A 92 24.58 0.47 6.34
C CYS A 92 25.70 -0.45 5.83
N GLY A 93 25.38 -1.68 5.45
CA GLY A 93 26.34 -2.61 4.83
C GLY A 93 26.63 -2.34 3.35
N CYS A 94 25.96 -1.35 2.73
CA CYS A 94 26.13 -0.98 1.33
C CYS A 94 26.13 -2.18 0.36
N PRO A 95 25.12 -3.08 0.40
CA PRO A 95 25.06 -4.20 -0.53
C PRO A 95 24.89 -3.71 -1.97
N SER A 96 25.30 -4.53 -2.93
CA SER A 96 25.11 -4.18 -4.34
C SER A 96 23.60 -4.09 -4.66
N PRO A 97 23.18 -3.18 -5.56
CA PRO A 97 21.79 -3.09 -6.02
C PRO A 97 21.20 -4.43 -6.47
N ARG A 98 21.96 -5.25 -7.20
CA ARG A 98 21.54 -6.57 -7.69
C ARG A 98 21.41 -7.58 -6.56
N GLU A 99 22.31 -7.54 -5.58
CA GLU A 99 22.23 -8.39 -4.38
C GLU A 99 20.97 -8.08 -3.57
N TRP A 100 20.70 -6.80 -3.34
CA TRP A 100 19.60 -6.34 -2.49
C TRP A 100 18.23 -6.46 -3.17
N HIS A 101 18.08 -5.95 -4.39
CA HIS A 101 16.81 -5.94 -5.12
C HIS A 101 16.61 -7.13 -6.06
N LYS A 102 17.49 -8.14 -6.06
CA LYS A 102 17.33 -9.39 -6.84
C LYS A 102 17.13 -9.15 -8.35
N GLY A 103 17.74 -8.10 -8.89
CA GLY A 103 17.62 -7.73 -10.30
C GLY A 103 16.39 -6.89 -10.66
N PHE A 104 15.63 -6.41 -9.67
CA PHE A 104 14.60 -5.38 -9.89
C PHE A 104 15.19 -3.96 -9.81
N ALA A 105 14.45 -2.99 -10.36
CA ALA A 105 14.85 -1.59 -10.32
C ALA A 105 14.86 -1.04 -8.89
N VAL A 106 15.78 -0.12 -8.60
CA VAL A 106 15.98 0.44 -7.25
C VAL A 106 15.23 1.76 -7.13
N GLY A 107 14.16 1.79 -6.36
CA GLY A 107 13.28 2.95 -6.19
C GLY A 107 13.66 3.88 -5.04
N ARG A 108 14.65 3.54 -4.21
CA ARG A 108 14.96 4.29 -2.99
C ARG A 108 16.44 4.29 -2.65
N TYR A 109 16.96 5.47 -2.35
CA TYR A 109 18.37 5.69 -1.99
C TYR A 109 18.49 6.62 -0.78
N HIS A 110 19.50 6.37 0.04
CA HIS A 110 19.99 7.31 1.05
C HIS A 110 21.34 7.85 0.61
N VAL A 111 21.52 9.17 0.67
CA VAL A 111 22.65 9.86 0.09
C VAL A 111 23.36 10.71 1.12
N ASP A 112 24.56 10.30 1.52
CA ASP A 112 25.26 10.84 2.68
C ASP A 112 26.14 12.06 2.36
N THR A 113 26.50 12.26 1.09
CA THR A 113 27.41 13.35 0.66
C THR A 113 26.83 14.15 -0.51
N GLN A 114 27.29 15.39 -0.66
CA GLN A 114 26.90 16.23 -1.80
C GLN A 114 27.36 15.63 -3.13
N GLU A 115 28.54 15.00 -3.17
CA GLU A 115 29.04 14.31 -4.36
C GLU A 115 28.12 13.16 -4.77
N GLY A 116 27.68 12.34 -3.80
CA GLY A 116 26.69 11.30 -4.03
C GLY A 116 25.35 11.86 -4.53
N LEU A 117 24.91 13.01 -4.01
CA LEU A 117 23.65 13.64 -4.44
C LEU A 117 23.73 14.10 -5.90
N ASN A 118 24.85 14.70 -6.28
CA ASN A 118 25.11 15.10 -7.66
C ASN A 118 25.14 13.88 -8.59
N ALA A 119 25.85 12.82 -8.20
CA ALA A 119 25.97 11.59 -8.98
C ALA A 119 24.61 10.87 -9.18
N LEU A 120 23.79 10.80 -8.12
CA LEU A 120 22.45 10.24 -8.20
C LEU A 120 21.55 11.09 -9.11
N ALA A 121 21.59 12.42 -8.99
CA ALA A 121 20.81 13.33 -9.83
C ALA A 121 21.17 13.21 -11.31
N ASP A 122 22.46 13.13 -11.64
CA ASP A 122 22.92 12.89 -13.01
C ASP A 122 22.44 11.54 -13.54
N THR A 123 22.54 10.49 -12.72
CA THR A 123 22.05 9.16 -13.09
C THR A 123 20.55 9.17 -13.40
N ILE A 124 19.74 9.82 -12.56
CA ILE A 124 18.30 9.97 -12.76
C ILE A 124 17.99 10.71 -14.07
N ARG A 125 18.73 11.80 -14.37
CA ARG A 125 18.58 12.54 -15.64
C ARG A 125 18.87 11.65 -16.85
N SER A 126 19.96 10.89 -16.81
CA SER A 126 20.32 9.97 -17.89
C SER A 126 19.24 8.91 -18.13
N VAL A 127 18.71 8.31 -17.06
CA VAL A 127 17.60 7.33 -17.15
C VAL A 127 16.34 7.97 -17.74
N ALA A 128 15.98 9.18 -17.31
CA ALA A 128 14.80 9.88 -17.78
C ALA A 128 14.88 10.26 -19.28
N VAL A 129 16.07 10.65 -19.75
CA VAL A 129 16.32 10.94 -21.17
C VAL A 129 16.19 9.67 -22.00
N ALA A 130 16.79 8.55 -21.56
CA ALA A 130 16.68 7.27 -22.25
C ALA A 130 15.22 6.79 -22.35
N ALA A 131 14.49 6.82 -21.24
CA ALA A 131 13.07 6.45 -21.21
C ALA A 131 12.20 7.33 -22.14
N SER A 132 12.53 8.62 -22.24
CA SER A 132 11.83 9.55 -23.15
C SER A 132 12.13 9.29 -24.62
N GLN A 133 13.33 8.77 -24.94
CA GLN A 133 13.69 8.37 -26.30
C GLN A 133 13.01 7.06 -26.70
N ASP A 134 12.98 6.08 -25.78
CA ASP A 134 12.27 4.81 -25.99
C ASP A 134 10.77 5.03 -26.22
N ALA A 135 10.17 5.98 -25.50
CA ALA A 135 8.76 6.35 -25.70
C ALA A 135 8.48 7.01 -27.06
N LYS A 136 9.49 7.60 -27.71
CA LYS A 136 9.37 8.22 -29.03
C LYS A 136 9.72 7.28 -30.18
N ALA A 137 10.38 6.15 -29.91
CA ALA A 137 10.69 5.17 -30.93
C ALA A 137 9.36 4.65 -31.52
N PRO A 138 9.17 4.71 -32.85
CA PRO A 138 7.96 4.19 -33.47
C PRO A 138 7.83 2.72 -33.10
N THR A 139 6.79 2.37 -32.36
CA THR A 139 6.55 0.98 -31.99
C THR A 139 6.41 0.19 -33.29
N ALA A 140 7.31 -0.75 -33.53
CA ALA A 140 7.35 -1.59 -34.73
C ALA A 140 6.06 -2.43 -34.97
N ARG A 141 5.03 -2.25 -34.14
CA ARG A 141 3.67 -2.78 -34.32
C ARG A 141 2.86 -2.08 -35.41
N GLU A 142 3.26 -0.91 -35.90
CA GLU A 142 2.50 -0.19 -36.93
C GLU A 142 2.72 -0.68 -38.37
N GLN A 143 3.50 -1.76 -38.60
CA GLN A 143 3.75 -2.34 -39.92
C GLN A 143 3.25 -3.79 -40.10
N ILE A 144 2.24 -4.20 -39.34
CA ILE A 144 1.45 -5.39 -39.73
C ILE A 144 0.27 -4.88 -40.59
N PRO A 145 0.20 -5.19 -41.90
CA PRO A 145 -0.98 -4.88 -42.71
C PRO A 145 -2.17 -5.72 -42.19
N GLY A 146 -2.93 -5.15 -41.27
CA GLY A 146 -4.16 -5.73 -40.74
C GLY A 146 -5.35 -5.40 -41.64
N PRO A 147 -6.35 -6.29 -41.74
CA PRO A 147 -7.51 -6.11 -42.59
C PRO A 147 -8.34 -4.90 -42.13
N GLU A 148 -8.68 -4.02 -43.07
CA GLU A 148 -9.68 -2.97 -42.91
C GLU A 148 -11.01 -3.56 -42.43
N LYS A 149 -11.27 -3.50 -41.12
CA LYS A 149 -12.58 -3.33 -40.48
C LYS A 149 -12.38 -3.45 -38.97
N TYR A 150 -13.07 -2.60 -38.21
CA TYR A 150 -13.03 -2.44 -36.75
C TYR A 150 -11.94 -1.49 -36.22
N ARG A 151 -12.19 -0.19 -36.46
CA ARG A 151 -11.64 0.91 -35.64
C ARG A 151 -12.45 1.00 -34.34
N THR A 152 -11.86 0.64 -33.21
CA THR A 152 -12.31 1.04 -31.87
C THR A 152 -11.35 2.13 -31.35
N PRO A 153 -11.83 3.16 -30.63
CA PRO A 153 -10.96 4.23 -30.15
C PRO A 153 -10.11 3.73 -28.98
N ALA A 154 -8.81 4.05 -29.02
CA ALA A 154 -7.86 3.77 -27.96
C ALA A 154 -8.17 4.63 -26.73
N ILE A 155 -8.32 3.98 -25.57
CA ILE A 155 -8.42 4.64 -24.26
C ILE A 155 -7.14 4.38 -23.48
N ASP A 156 -6.59 5.48 -22.97
CA ASP A 156 -5.41 5.61 -22.13
C ASP A 156 -5.53 4.77 -20.84
N GLN A 157 -4.61 3.81 -20.67
CA GLN A 157 -4.52 2.94 -19.51
C GLN A 157 -3.69 3.61 -18.40
N ARG A 158 -4.30 4.47 -17.58
CA ARG A 158 -3.75 4.79 -16.25
C ARG A 158 -4.82 4.99 -15.19
N CYS A 159 -4.55 4.34 -14.06
CA CYS A 159 -5.11 4.54 -12.73
C CYS A 159 -6.53 4.03 -12.52
N ILE A 160 -6.65 2.90 -11.80
CA ILE A 160 -7.33 2.73 -10.49
C ILE A 160 -6.97 1.30 -10.03
N VAL A 161 -5.76 1.13 -9.48
CA VAL A 161 -5.35 -0.13 -8.79
C VAL A 161 -4.95 0.16 -7.33
N GLY A 162 -4.96 1.43 -6.91
CA GLY A 162 -4.41 1.86 -5.63
C GLY A 162 -5.27 1.55 -4.40
N ALA A 163 -6.59 1.54 -4.54
CA ALA A 163 -7.48 1.53 -3.37
C ALA A 163 -7.54 0.17 -2.65
N ASP A 164 -7.60 -0.95 -3.38
CA ASP A 164 -7.65 -2.28 -2.76
C ASP A 164 -6.27 -2.80 -2.34
N LEU A 165 -5.20 -2.36 -3.02
CA LEU A 165 -3.82 -2.61 -2.60
C LEU A 165 -3.48 -1.86 -1.30
N GLU A 166 -3.98 -0.63 -1.12
CA GLU A 166 -3.85 0.11 0.14
C GLU A 166 -4.62 -0.57 1.28
N ARG A 167 -5.81 -1.12 1.03
CA ARG A 167 -6.57 -1.88 2.04
C ARG A 167 -5.84 -3.15 2.48
N LEU A 168 -5.31 -3.93 1.53
CA LEU A 168 -4.51 -5.12 1.84
C LEU A 168 -3.21 -4.76 2.58
N ARG A 169 -2.56 -3.65 2.19
CA ARG A 169 -1.36 -3.15 2.86
C ARG A 169 -1.66 -2.67 4.28
N THR A 170 -2.81 -2.04 4.49
CA THR A 170 -3.29 -1.62 5.82
C THR A 170 -3.54 -2.83 6.71
N ALA A 171 -4.28 -3.83 6.23
CA ALA A 171 -4.54 -5.06 6.98
C ALA A 171 -3.26 -5.84 7.33
N ALA A 172 -2.28 -5.90 6.42
CA ALA A 172 -0.99 -6.53 6.67
C ALA A 172 -0.15 -5.79 7.73
N ASN A 173 -0.20 -4.45 7.74
CA ASN A 173 0.48 -3.63 8.75
C ASN A 173 -0.16 -3.77 10.13
N GLU A 174 -1.50 -3.82 10.21
CA GLU A 174 -2.23 -4.06 11.46
C GLU A 174 -1.89 -5.44 12.06
N ALA A 175 -1.77 -6.47 11.23
CA ALA A 175 -1.34 -7.79 11.68
C ALA A 175 0.11 -7.80 12.22
N CYS A 176 1.02 -7.07 11.59
CA CYS A 176 2.40 -6.90 12.05
C CYS A 176 2.49 -6.10 13.36
N ASP A 177 1.65 -5.08 13.55
CA ASP A 177 1.60 -4.28 14.77
C ASP A 177 1.05 -5.08 15.95
N LEU A 178 0.03 -5.93 15.75
CA LEU A 178 -0.47 -6.85 16.79
C LEU A 178 0.61 -7.86 17.22
N LEU A 179 1.41 -8.35 16.27
CA LEU A 179 2.57 -9.20 16.56
C LEU A 179 3.67 -8.44 17.32
N ALA A 180 3.90 -7.16 16.99
CA ALA A 180 4.88 -6.32 17.66
C ALA A 180 4.46 -5.92 19.09
N GLU A 181 3.18 -5.59 19.32
CA GLU A 181 2.63 -5.35 20.66
C GLU A 181 2.83 -6.57 21.58
N ARG A 182 2.62 -7.77 21.02
CA ARG A 182 2.82 -9.04 21.73
C ARG A 182 4.29 -9.35 22.03
N THR A 183 5.21 -8.90 21.17
CA THR A 183 6.65 -9.15 21.30
C THR A 183 7.36 -8.13 22.21
N TYR A 184 6.88 -6.88 22.26
CA TYR A 184 7.62 -5.76 22.89
C TYR A 184 6.90 -5.04 24.04
N GLY A 185 5.68 -5.44 24.42
CA GLY A 185 5.07 -5.09 25.70
C GLY A 185 4.58 -3.64 25.88
N SER A 186 4.62 -2.77 24.86
CA SER A 186 3.84 -1.51 24.87
C SER A 186 3.64 -0.88 23.48
N PRO A 187 2.40 -0.47 23.11
CA PRO A 187 2.06 0.08 21.78
C PRO A 187 2.73 1.42 21.42
N ALA A 188 3.14 2.21 22.41
CA ALA A 188 3.51 3.61 22.22
C ALA A 188 4.89 3.84 21.56
N ARG A 189 5.57 2.79 21.08
CA ARG A 189 6.95 2.87 20.57
C ARG A 189 7.16 2.23 19.20
N SER A 190 6.15 1.64 18.57
CA SER A 190 6.32 1.10 17.21
C SER A 190 6.15 2.21 16.16
N PRO A 191 6.99 2.26 15.11
CA PRO A 191 6.77 3.12 13.96
C PRO A 191 5.41 2.92 13.27
N GLY A 192 4.80 1.73 13.40
CA GLY A 192 3.45 1.42 12.91
C GLY A 192 2.35 2.19 13.64
N HIS A 193 2.50 2.43 14.95
CA HIS A 193 1.54 3.19 15.75
C HIS A 193 1.35 4.64 15.24
N ASN A 194 2.43 5.31 14.83
CA ASN A 194 2.34 6.67 14.26
C ASN A 194 1.81 6.69 12.82
N ALA A 195 2.07 5.64 12.04
CA ALA A 195 1.50 5.48 10.70
C ALA A 195 -0.02 5.21 10.76
N ARG A 196 -0.51 4.57 11.84
CA ARG A 196 -1.93 4.30 12.13
C ARG A 196 -2.73 5.55 12.54
N LEU A 197 -2.12 6.49 13.29
CA LEU A 197 -2.81 7.71 13.76
C LEU A 197 -3.26 8.64 12.62
N LEU A 198 -2.63 8.57 11.45
CA LEU A 198 -2.96 9.39 10.29
C LEU A 198 -4.25 8.91 9.60
N PRO A 199 -4.37 7.64 9.14
CA PRO A 199 -5.62 7.07 8.63
C PRO A 199 -6.76 7.11 9.66
N GLU A 200 -6.51 6.82 10.94
CA GLU A 200 -7.56 6.88 11.97
C GLU A 200 -8.10 8.29 12.19
N ARG A 201 -7.25 9.32 12.10
CA ARG A 201 -7.70 10.72 12.13
C ARG A 201 -8.50 11.07 10.87
N THR A 202 -8.07 10.61 9.71
CA THR A 202 -8.78 10.83 8.44
C THR A 202 -10.14 10.12 8.43
N LEU A 203 -10.21 8.87 8.92
CA LEU A 203 -11.45 8.09 9.05
C LEU A 203 -12.43 8.72 10.06
N LYS A 204 -11.94 9.30 11.16
CA LYS A 204 -12.76 10.07 12.11
C LYS A 204 -13.33 11.37 11.53
N THR A 205 -12.71 11.92 10.48
CA THR A 205 -13.20 13.13 9.80
C THR A 205 -14.16 12.84 8.65
N ILE A 206 -14.22 11.59 8.17
CA ILE A 206 -15.28 11.18 7.25
C ILE A 206 -16.55 11.07 8.08
N PRO A 207 -17.62 11.83 7.77
CA PRO A 207 -18.88 11.69 8.48
C PRO A 207 -19.34 10.24 8.34
N VAL A 208 -19.37 9.52 9.46
CA VAL A 208 -19.97 8.20 9.53
C VAL A 208 -21.41 8.38 9.05
N PRO A 209 -21.84 7.72 7.95
CA PRO A 209 -23.24 7.75 7.57
C PRO A 209 -24.02 7.30 8.81
N PRO A 210 -25.05 8.05 9.25
CA PRO A 210 -25.72 7.78 10.51
C PRO A 210 -26.15 6.31 10.54
N GLU A 211 -25.92 5.65 11.68
CA GLU A 211 -26.28 4.25 11.90
C GLU A 211 -27.70 4.01 11.36
N GLY A 212 -27.83 3.08 10.40
CA GLY A 212 -29.11 2.75 9.76
C GLY A 212 -29.39 3.34 8.37
N GLN A 213 -28.42 3.93 7.67
CA GLN A 213 -28.62 4.53 6.33
C GLN A 213 -28.22 3.69 5.11
N THR A 214 -27.97 2.39 5.24
CA THR A 214 -28.11 1.49 4.08
C THR A 214 -29.48 0.81 4.16
N PRO A 215 -30.45 1.18 3.29
CA PRO A 215 -31.79 0.57 3.28
C PRO A 215 -31.77 -0.97 3.17
N ALA A 216 -30.65 -1.53 2.70
CA ALA A 216 -30.44 -2.95 2.53
C ALA A 216 -30.23 -3.75 3.84
N ALA A 217 -30.11 -3.11 5.02
CA ALA A 217 -29.78 -3.81 6.27
C ALA A 217 -30.93 -3.87 7.32
N ARG A 218 -32.06 -3.17 7.12
CA ARG A 218 -33.10 -3.07 8.15
C ARG A 218 -33.74 -4.41 8.54
N TRP A 219 -34.00 -5.28 7.58
CA TRP A 219 -34.55 -6.62 7.83
C TRP A 219 -33.58 -7.44 8.71
N ARG A 220 -32.26 -7.24 8.57
CA ARG A 220 -31.25 -7.91 9.37
C ARG A 220 -31.24 -7.44 10.82
N GLU A 221 -31.24 -6.12 11.04
CA GLU A 221 -31.28 -5.53 12.38
C GLU A 221 -32.56 -5.92 13.13
N ALA A 222 -33.67 -6.07 12.41
CA ALA A 222 -34.95 -6.52 12.94
C ALA A 222 -35.04 -8.04 13.16
N GLY A 223 -34.03 -8.82 12.76
CA GLY A 223 -34.08 -10.29 12.81
C GLY A 223 -35.10 -10.92 11.84
N GLU A 224 -35.53 -10.18 10.82
CA GLU A 224 -36.43 -10.65 9.78
C GLU A 224 -35.70 -11.56 8.78
N PRO A 225 -36.40 -12.53 8.16
CA PRO A 225 -35.82 -13.36 7.11
C PRO A 225 -35.30 -12.50 5.94
N ASP A 226 -34.16 -12.90 5.37
CA ASP A 226 -33.61 -12.24 4.19
C ASP A 226 -34.64 -12.28 3.03
N PRO A 227 -35.09 -11.12 2.50
CA PRO A 227 -36.02 -11.07 1.38
C PRO A 227 -35.45 -11.70 0.09
N HIS A 228 -34.14 -11.94 0.03
CA HIS A 228 -33.47 -12.60 -1.09
C HIS A 228 -33.19 -14.10 -0.86
N GLY A 229 -33.44 -14.62 0.35
CA GLY A 229 -33.17 -16.01 0.72
C GLY A 229 -31.78 -16.48 0.30
N VAL A 230 -31.69 -17.70 -0.24
CA VAL A 230 -30.42 -18.32 -0.68
C VAL A 230 -29.98 -17.91 -2.09
N ARG A 231 -30.62 -16.89 -2.71
CA ARG A 231 -30.35 -16.53 -4.12
C ARG A 231 -28.88 -16.21 -4.40
N TYR A 232 -28.22 -15.58 -3.43
CA TYR A 232 -26.83 -15.13 -3.55
C TYR A 232 -25.82 -16.14 -2.95
N ASP A 233 -26.29 -17.32 -2.52
CA ASP A 233 -25.44 -18.45 -2.08
C ASP A 233 -24.98 -19.29 -3.29
N CYS A 234 -24.56 -18.60 -4.34
CA CYS A 234 -24.19 -19.18 -5.63
C CYS A 234 -22.79 -18.74 -6.04
N ASP A 235 -22.25 -19.39 -7.07
CA ASP A 235 -20.97 -19.00 -7.65
C ASP A 235 -21.13 -17.70 -8.44
N ARG A 236 -20.08 -16.88 -8.48
CA ARG A 236 -20.12 -15.58 -9.15
C ARG A 236 -20.52 -15.68 -10.62
N ALA A 237 -20.22 -16.82 -11.27
CA ALA A 237 -20.56 -17.12 -12.66
C ALA A 237 -22.06 -17.34 -12.91
N GLN A 238 -22.85 -17.56 -11.85
CA GLN A 238 -24.30 -17.79 -11.94
C GLN A 238 -25.12 -16.50 -11.86
N LEU A 239 -24.48 -15.36 -11.57
CA LEU A 239 -25.13 -14.05 -11.54
C LEU A 239 -25.31 -13.48 -12.96
N ALA A 240 -26.15 -12.46 -13.10
CA ALA A 240 -26.17 -11.67 -14.33
C ALA A 240 -24.78 -11.08 -14.61
N GLY A 241 -24.26 -11.25 -15.82
CA GLY A 241 -22.87 -10.87 -16.17
C GLY A 241 -21.82 -11.69 -15.40
N GLY A 242 -22.12 -12.95 -15.09
CA GLY A 242 -21.22 -13.87 -14.38
C GLY A 242 -19.87 -14.10 -15.08
N ASP A 243 -19.84 -13.90 -16.40
CA ASP A 243 -18.67 -13.96 -17.26
C ASP A 243 -17.74 -12.74 -17.12
N LEU A 244 -18.29 -11.57 -16.76
CA LEU A 244 -17.52 -10.34 -16.56
C LEU A 244 -16.76 -10.36 -15.24
N THR A 245 -15.50 -9.94 -15.25
CA THR A 245 -14.75 -9.59 -14.03
C THR A 245 -15.35 -8.37 -13.32
N ASP A 246 -14.96 -8.15 -12.06
CA ASP A 246 -15.49 -7.00 -11.29
C ASP A 246 -15.11 -5.66 -11.94
N ASP A 247 -13.89 -5.56 -12.49
CA ASP A 247 -13.43 -4.39 -13.24
C ASP A 247 -14.21 -4.20 -14.55
N GLU A 248 -14.48 -5.27 -15.29
CA GLU A 248 -15.28 -5.20 -16.52
C GLU A 248 -16.72 -4.79 -16.23
N ALA A 249 -17.34 -5.31 -15.16
CA ALA A 249 -18.68 -4.91 -14.74
C ALA A 249 -18.72 -3.44 -14.31
N ALA A 250 -17.72 -2.96 -13.57
CA ALA A 250 -17.60 -1.55 -13.17
C ALA A 250 -17.42 -0.64 -14.40
N ASN A 251 -16.51 -1.00 -15.30
CA ASN A 251 -16.27 -0.27 -16.55
C ASN A 251 -17.51 -0.24 -17.44
N ALA A 252 -18.25 -1.35 -17.54
CA ALA A 252 -19.49 -1.41 -18.31
C ALA A 252 -20.54 -0.43 -17.79
N VAL A 253 -20.72 -0.33 -16.46
CA VAL A 253 -21.62 0.68 -15.85
C VAL A 253 -21.13 2.10 -16.07
N PHE A 254 -19.82 2.33 -15.95
CA PHE A 254 -19.25 3.66 -16.12
C PHE A 254 -19.40 4.18 -17.56
N LEU A 255 -19.12 3.31 -18.55
CA LEU A 255 -19.18 3.66 -19.96
C LEU A 255 -20.63 3.71 -20.48
N ASP A 256 -21.50 2.83 -20.00
CA ASP A 256 -22.92 2.77 -20.36
C ASP A 256 -23.79 2.38 -19.16
N PRO A 257 -24.43 3.33 -18.47
CA PRO A 257 -25.29 3.05 -17.32
C PRO A 257 -26.68 2.54 -17.73
N SER A 258 -26.73 1.61 -18.70
CA SER A 258 -27.96 0.96 -19.11
C SER A 258 -28.55 0.11 -17.99
N ILE A 259 -29.87 -0.13 -18.04
CA ILE A 259 -30.59 -0.95 -17.04
C ILE A 259 -29.93 -2.32 -16.88
N ASN A 260 -29.41 -2.90 -17.97
CA ASN A 260 -28.72 -4.18 -17.95
C ASN A 260 -27.43 -4.11 -17.12
N ASN A 261 -26.54 -3.15 -17.40
CA ASN A 261 -25.27 -3.00 -16.69
C ASN A 261 -25.49 -2.65 -15.20
N LEU A 262 -26.48 -1.79 -14.91
CA LEU A 262 -26.88 -1.48 -13.54
C LEU A 262 -27.43 -2.71 -12.79
N THR A 263 -28.11 -3.61 -13.49
CA THR A 263 -28.60 -4.88 -12.90
C THR A 263 -27.43 -5.81 -12.57
N ILE A 264 -26.48 -5.97 -13.49
CA ILE A 264 -25.24 -6.75 -13.27
C ILE A 264 -24.49 -6.23 -12.03
N ALA A 265 -24.22 -4.93 -11.97
CA ALA A 265 -23.51 -4.34 -10.84
C ALA A 265 -24.28 -4.50 -9.52
N LYS A 266 -25.60 -4.31 -9.54
CA LYS A 266 -26.45 -4.49 -8.34
C LYS A 266 -26.42 -5.93 -7.84
N GLU A 267 -26.49 -6.93 -8.72
CA GLU A 267 -26.35 -8.33 -8.32
C GLU A 267 -24.95 -8.63 -7.78
N ARG A 268 -23.91 -8.08 -8.42
CA ARG A 268 -22.52 -8.23 -7.97
C ARG A 268 -22.31 -7.65 -6.58
N PHE A 269 -22.80 -6.43 -6.31
CA PHE A 269 -22.68 -5.81 -4.99
C PHE A 269 -23.39 -6.59 -3.89
N ARG A 270 -24.59 -7.13 -4.17
CA ARG A 270 -25.32 -7.96 -3.19
C ARG A 270 -24.58 -9.25 -2.89
N TRP A 271 -24.06 -9.92 -3.92
CA TRP A 271 -23.26 -11.11 -3.76
C TRP A 271 -21.97 -10.83 -2.96
N LEU A 272 -21.22 -9.78 -3.30
CA LEU A 272 -20.02 -9.36 -2.57
C LEU A 272 -20.31 -9.03 -1.10
N SER A 273 -21.41 -8.33 -0.81
CA SER A 273 -21.85 -8.06 0.56
C SER A 273 -22.03 -9.34 1.38
N ARG A 274 -22.65 -10.37 0.79
CA ARG A 274 -22.83 -11.68 1.45
C ARG A 274 -21.51 -12.42 1.66
N ARG A 275 -20.60 -12.35 0.69
CA ARG A 275 -19.26 -12.96 0.82
C ARG A 275 -18.44 -12.28 1.90
N LEU A 276 -18.53 -10.95 2.02
CA LEU A 276 -17.87 -10.19 3.08
C LEU A 276 -18.42 -10.58 4.45
N GLU A 277 -19.74 -10.64 4.62
CA GLU A 277 -20.38 -11.09 5.87
C GLU A 277 -19.95 -12.50 6.30
N THR A 278 -19.83 -13.39 5.32
CA THR A 278 -19.37 -14.76 5.55
C THR A 278 -17.92 -14.77 6.02
N ALA A 279 -17.06 -13.96 5.40
CA ALA A 279 -15.66 -13.82 5.79
C ALA A 279 -15.54 -13.21 7.20
N ASP A 280 -16.33 -12.19 7.52
CA ASP A 280 -16.38 -11.57 8.85
C ASP A 280 -16.82 -12.56 9.92
N ALA A 281 -17.84 -13.39 9.64
CA ALA A 281 -18.26 -14.45 10.55
C ALA A 281 -17.16 -15.52 10.74
N GLY A 282 -16.38 -15.81 9.70
CA GLY A 282 -15.22 -16.69 9.78
C GLY A 282 -14.11 -16.09 10.64
N LEU A 283 -13.81 -14.80 10.45
CA LEU A 283 -12.82 -14.08 11.22
C LEU A 283 -13.21 -13.99 12.70
N ALA A 284 -14.50 -13.75 13.00
CA ALA A 284 -15.00 -13.76 14.36
C ALA A 284 -14.78 -15.12 15.06
N LYS A 285 -14.94 -16.24 14.34
CA LYS A 285 -14.64 -17.58 14.87
C LYS A 285 -13.15 -17.78 15.13
N VAL A 286 -12.29 -17.33 14.21
CA VAL A 286 -10.83 -17.39 14.41
C VAL A 286 -10.43 -16.56 15.63
N LYS A 287 -10.99 -15.36 15.78
CA LYS A 287 -10.77 -14.49 16.95
C LYS A 287 -11.18 -15.20 18.25
N GLN A 288 -12.35 -15.83 18.29
CA GLN A 288 -12.80 -16.59 19.46
C GLN A 288 -11.81 -17.72 19.82
N ILE A 289 -11.31 -18.47 18.83
CA ILE A 289 -10.32 -19.54 19.07
C ILE A 289 -9.05 -18.97 19.70
N ILE A 290 -8.57 -17.81 19.21
CA ILE A 290 -7.38 -17.15 19.76
C ILE A 290 -7.62 -16.69 21.20
N GLU A 291 -8.77 -16.07 21.47
CA GLU A 291 -9.15 -15.63 22.82
C GLU A 291 -9.26 -16.81 23.79
N ASP A 292 -9.84 -17.94 23.36
CA ASP A 292 -9.93 -19.16 24.17
C ASP A 292 -8.53 -19.71 24.52
N VAL A 293 -7.61 -19.72 23.55
CA VAL A 293 -6.22 -20.16 23.78
C VAL A 293 -5.51 -19.22 24.75
N ASP A 294 -5.66 -17.91 24.57
CA ASP A 294 -5.07 -16.92 25.46
C ASP A 294 -5.62 -17.03 26.89
N ASN A 295 -6.93 -17.24 27.05
CA ASN A 295 -7.54 -17.48 28.35
C ASN A 295 -7.01 -18.75 29.03
N ARG A 296 -6.73 -19.83 28.27
CA ARG A 296 -6.11 -21.04 28.83
C ARG A 296 -4.66 -20.82 29.23
N ALA A 297 -3.88 -20.11 28.40
CA ALA A 297 -2.49 -19.79 28.71
C ALA A 297 -2.38 -18.92 29.97
N LEU A 298 -3.29 -17.96 30.16
CA LEU A 298 -3.36 -17.12 31.37
C LEU A 298 -3.77 -17.90 32.63
N ALA A 299 -4.54 -18.98 32.50
CA ALA A 299 -4.98 -19.80 33.63
C ALA A 299 -3.92 -20.79 34.12
N ALA A 300 -2.88 -21.06 33.32
CA ALA A 300 -1.74 -21.86 33.74
C ALA A 300 -0.78 -20.97 34.55
N ASP A 301 -0.45 -21.35 35.79
CA ASP A 301 0.55 -20.67 36.66
C ASP A 301 2.00 -20.79 36.14
N GLY A 302 2.19 -20.94 34.82
CA GLY A 302 3.47 -21.10 34.13
C GLY A 302 4.05 -19.79 33.60
N PRO A 303 5.31 -19.81 33.13
CA PRO A 303 5.86 -18.68 32.39
C PRO A 303 5.03 -18.41 31.13
N VAL A 304 4.89 -17.14 30.75
CA VAL A 304 4.17 -16.73 29.53
C VAL A 304 4.81 -17.43 28.32
N THR A 305 4.13 -18.44 27.80
CA THR A 305 4.50 -19.13 26.56
C THR A 305 3.83 -18.43 25.37
N PRO A 306 4.47 -18.41 24.19
CA PRO A 306 3.85 -17.85 22.99
C PRO A 306 2.56 -18.59 22.62
N THR A 307 1.50 -17.82 22.29
CA THR A 307 0.30 -18.18 21.49
C THR A 307 0.34 -19.53 20.79
N LEU A 308 1.26 -19.59 19.83
CA LEU A 308 1.40 -20.68 18.88
C LEU A 308 1.81 -22.01 19.52
N GLN A 309 2.50 -21.98 20.67
CA GLN A 309 2.96 -23.17 21.40
C GLN A 309 1.84 -23.79 22.26
N GLU A 310 0.85 -22.99 22.64
CA GLU A 310 -0.31 -23.40 23.45
C GLU A 310 -1.54 -23.76 22.60
N MET A 311 -1.49 -23.49 21.29
CA MET A 311 -2.52 -23.93 20.36
C MET A 311 -2.41 -25.43 20.10
N THR A 312 -3.53 -26.12 20.25
CA THR A 312 -3.62 -27.53 19.88
C THR A 312 -3.60 -27.70 18.35
N ASP A 313 -3.15 -28.86 17.88
CA ASP A 313 -3.24 -29.22 16.46
C ASP A 313 -4.66 -29.17 15.91
N GLU A 314 -5.67 -29.36 16.76
CA GLU A 314 -7.08 -29.26 16.40
C GLU A 314 -7.49 -27.80 16.14
N GLU A 315 -7.05 -26.87 16.99
CA GLU A 315 -7.33 -25.43 16.82
C GLU A 315 -6.61 -24.86 15.62
N MET A 316 -5.35 -25.23 15.42
CA MET A 316 -4.62 -24.89 14.21
C MET A 316 -5.34 -25.42 12.97
N ARG A 317 -5.79 -26.69 12.98
CA ARG A 317 -6.61 -27.24 11.90
C ARG A 317 -7.92 -26.48 11.70
N LYS A 318 -8.61 -26.07 12.77
CA LYS A 318 -9.83 -25.25 12.68
C LYS A 318 -9.56 -23.89 12.04
N ILE A 319 -8.49 -23.20 12.44
CA ILE A 319 -8.11 -21.90 11.85
C ILE A 319 -7.76 -22.07 10.39
N PHE A 320 -6.93 -23.06 10.03
CA PHE A 320 -6.60 -23.34 8.63
C PHE A 320 -7.84 -23.72 7.82
N ALA A 321 -8.77 -24.49 8.39
CA ALA A 321 -10.02 -24.82 7.72
C ALA A 321 -10.90 -23.57 7.51
N LEU A 322 -11.00 -22.67 8.50
CA LEU A 322 -11.74 -21.41 8.37
C LEU A 322 -11.09 -20.48 7.33
N ALA A 323 -9.76 -20.42 7.29
CA ALA A 323 -9.00 -19.57 6.37
C ALA A 323 -8.95 -20.12 4.93
N SER A 324 -8.97 -21.45 4.77
CA SER A 324 -8.87 -22.11 3.46
C SER A 324 -10.23 -22.37 2.81
N ARG A 325 -11.33 -22.18 3.53
CA ARG A 325 -12.67 -22.32 2.97
C ARG A 325 -12.82 -21.32 1.84
N LYS A 326 -13.13 -21.83 0.65
CA LYS A 326 -13.58 -20.96 -0.42
C LYS A 326 -14.91 -20.35 0.00
N PRO A 327 -15.25 -19.14 -0.47
CA PRO A 327 -16.53 -18.53 -0.14
C PRO A 327 -17.71 -19.50 -0.36
N GLU A 328 -17.67 -20.32 -1.43
CA GLU A 328 -18.67 -21.35 -1.74
C GLU A 328 -18.86 -22.47 -0.69
N ASP A 329 -17.91 -22.70 0.23
CA ASP A 329 -17.99 -23.77 1.25
C ASP A 329 -18.73 -23.36 2.54
N TRP A 330 -19.10 -22.09 2.67
CA TRP A 330 -19.81 -21.56 3.83
C TRP A 330 -21.32 -21.65 3.64
N ARG A 331 -21.85 -22.87 3.63
CA ARG A 331 -23.29 -23.03 3.84
C ARG A 331 -23.58 -22.92 5.34
N PRO A 332 -24.52 -22.06 5.80
CA PRO A 332 -25.06 -22.22 7.12
C PRO A 332 -25.68 -23.62 7.21
N CYS A 333 -25.37 -24.37 8.28
CA CYS A 333 -26.15 -25.58 8.57
C CYS A 333 -27.62 -25.16 8.72
N PRO A 334 -28.56 -25.93 8.13
CA PRO A 334 -29.99 -25.63 8.21
C PRO A 334 -30.52 -25.60 9.64
#